data_AF-A0A6G0X342-F1
#
_entry.id   AF-A0A6G0X342-F1
#
_cell.length_a   1.000
_cell.length_b   1.000
_cell.length_c   1.000
_cell.angle_alpha   90.00
_cell.angle_beta   90.00
_cell.angle_gamma   90.00
#
_symmetry.space_group_name_H-M   'P 1'
#
loop_
_entity.id
_entity.type
_entity.pdbx_description
1 polymer ?
#
loop_
_entity_poly.entity_id
_entity_poly.type
_entity_poly.pdbx_seq_one_letter_code
_entity_poly.pdbx_strand_id
1 'polypeptide(L)'
;MTTTVIPQISRGATVTITIMYSNLYTDMMFAQVMNASLISTDEAFLWNSPMMLHGWDNASQLIVDSVGPLYTIDMYLLPLPSALVQLAHVFSNRLLEMQWTNDNNAVSTLNSINPIEIRLPRIQPWSSLSKDLTFISGSLLCPSFDQTTDFFLREWGFDDTCDSQIPLLMALSRQSLLFAMLVSMADPDAASSLPSICDWVDDGAACHQSLQAARIFISQFGINQTLQDLVKTVANTTSTIEIIQLALNRTSGDTLFLRHAITNTTDPTFAFVGWNYLFDWVQGDREVVSFQGDVDTYDLISYKYLLNSNIQPVSNEISNSAANSLALALCTSRFSWRVWLGGSASCRGSIGSKLTAAIYFSSTASLALHGSADRF
;
A
#
# COMPACT_ATOMS: atom_id res chain seq x y z
N MET A 1 11.18 -2.65 -6.77
CA MET A 1 10.57 -3.95 -6.54
C MET A 1 9.64 -3.73 -5.38
N THR A 2 8.37 -3.55 -5.67
CA THR A 2 7.33 -3.77 -4.66
C THR A 2 7.00 -5.26 -4.73
N THR A 3 6.65 -5.90 -3.63
CA THR A 3 6.33 -7.34 -3.68
C THR A 3 4.92 -7.64 -4.17
N THR A 4 4.08 -6.61 -4.32
CA THR A 4 2.75 -6.70 -4.93
C THR A 4 2.75 -6.35 -6.42
N VAL A 5 3.81 -5.73 -6.96
CA VAL A 5 3.99 -5.45 -8.39
C VAL A 5 5.40 -5.86 -8.82
N ILE A 6 5.59 -7.15 -9.08
CA ILE A 6 6.76 -7.62 -9.83
C ILE A 6 6.56 -7.16 -11.28
N PRO A 7 7.40 -6.25 -11.83
CA PRO A 7 7.39 -6.02 -13.26
C PRO A 7 7.76 -7.36 -13.95
N GLN A 8 6.89 -7.86 -14.82
CA GLN A 8 7.06 -9.15 -15.52
C GLN A 8 8.18 -9.13 -16.58
N ILE A 9 8.93 -8.03 -16.68
CA ILE A 9 10.11 -7.92 -17.52
C ILE A 9 11.31 -8.38 -16.70
N SER A 10 12.01 -9.41 -17.18
CA SER A 10 13.35 -9.75 -16.68
C SER A 10 14.26 -8.53 -16.81
N ARG A 11 14.56 -7.88 -15.67
CA ARG A 11 15.52 -6.78 -15.60
C ARG A 11 16.93 -7.25 -15.26
N GLY A 12 17.34 -8.40 -15.82
CA GLY A 12 18.66 -8.98 -15.60
C GLY A 12 18.91 -9.36 -14.13
N ALA A 13 20.09 -9.90 -13.84
CA ALA A 13 20.56 -9.98 -12.46
C ALA A 13 20.68 -8.55 -11.93
N THR A 14 19.79 -8.15 -11.02
CA THR A 14 19.79 -6.83 -10.41
C THR A 14 20.92 -6.74 -9.41
N VAL A 15 22.06 -6.24 -9.88
CA VAL A 15 23.15 -5.73 -9.04
C VAL A 15 23.55 -4.41 -9.69
N THR A 16 23.05 -3.28 -9.14
CA THR A 16 23.80 -2.12 -8.62
C THR A 16 22.85 -0.93 -8.32
N ILE A 17 22.85 -0.12 -7.22
CA ILE A 17 23.72 0.50 -6.16
C ILE A 17 23.94 2.03 -6.19
N THR A 18 23.19 2.86 -6.94
CA THR A 18 23.13 4.31 -6.59
C THR A 18 21.97 4.61 -5.64
N ILE A 19 20.74 4.71 -6.13
CA ILE A 19 19.57 4.86 -5.24
C ILE A 19 18.83 3.52 -5.27
N MET A 20 18.18 3.08 -4.18
CA MET A 20 17.69 1.71 -3.99
C MET A 20 16.64 1.21 -5.03
N TYR A 21 16.28 2.04 -6.02
CA TYR A 21 15.46 1.71 -7.20
C TYR A 21 16.18 1.84 -8.56
N SER A 22 17.47 2.18 -8.56
CA SER A 22 18.31 2.37 -9.75
C SER A 22 18.55 1.03 -10.47
N ASN A 23 18.81 1.11 -11.78
CA ASN A 23 19.16 -0.05 -12.59
C ASN A 23 20.49 0.17 -13.30
N LEU A 24 21.02 -0.86 -13.97
CA LEU A 24 22.32 -0.81 -14.65
C LEU A 24 22.50 0.42 -15.55
N TYR A 25 21.44 0.91 -16.22
CA TYR A 25 21.53 2.12 -17.03
C TYR A 25 21.86 3.37 -16.19
N THR A 26 21.28 3.48 -15.00
CA THR A 26 21.61 4.52 -14.03
C THR A 26 23.08 4.43 -13.63
N ASP A 27 23.58 3.23 -13.36
CA ASP A 27 24.99 3.02 -13.00
C ASP A 27 25.94 3.37 -14.15
N MET A 28 25.55 3.08 -15.40
CA MET A 28 26.30 3.48 -16.59
C MET A 28 26.34 5.01 -16.75
N MET A 29 25.25 5.70 -16.45
CA MET A 29 25.21 7.18 -16.44
C MET A 29 26.15 7.74 -15.37
N PHE A 30 26.13 7.20 -14.14
CA PHE A 30 27.05 7.62 -13.08
C PHE A 30 28.51 7.33 -13.42
N ALA A 31 28.81 6.14 -13.97
CA ALA A 31 30.14 5.79 -14.43
C ALA A 31 30.65 6.77 -15.50
N GLN A 32 29.78 7.20 -16.43
CA GLN A 32 30.12 8.20 -17.43
C GLN A 32 30.39 9.58 -16.82
N VAL A 33 29.53 10.05 -15.89
CA VAL A 33 29.70 11.35 -15.22
C VAL A 33 30.97 11.40 -14.38
N MET A 34 31.27 10.30 -13.68
CA MET A 34 32.41 10.19 -12.77
C MET A 34 33.70 9.75 -13.46
N ASN A 35 33.66 9.47 -14.77
CA ASN A 35 34.75 8.85 -15.52
C ASN A 35 35.31 7.60 -14.79
N ALA A 36 34.39 6.75 -14.34
CA ALA A 36 34.65 5.55 -13.55
C ALA A 36 34.25 4.28 -14.33
N SER A 37 34.71 3.13 -13.84
CA SER A 37 34.47 1.81 -14.43
C SER A 37 33.37 1.07 -13.68
N LEU A 38 32.57 0.26 -14.37
CA LEU A 38 31.65 -0.70 -13.74
C LEU A 38 32.26 -2.11 -13.64
N ILE A 39 33.52 -2.28 -14.03
CA ILE A 39 34.24 -3.55 -13.92
C ILE A 39 34.84 -3.61 -12.52
N SER A 40 34.43 -4.59 -11.72
CA SER A 40 34.83 -4.71 -10.30
C SER A 40 36.33 -4.88 -10.07
N THR A 41 37.07 -5.35 -11.08
CA THR A 41 38.52 -5.53 -11.04
C THR A 41 39.31 -4.29 -11.49
N ASP A 42 38.64 -3.25 -11.96
CA ASP A 42 39.26 -2.00 -12.38
C ASP A 42 39.61 -1.14 -11.15
N GLU A 43 40.77 -0.49 -11.14
CA GLU A 43 41.14 0.44 -10.08
C GLU A 43 40.18 1.64 -10.00
N ALA A 44 39.60 2.02 -11.15
CA ALA A 44 38.61 3.08 -11.26
C ALA A 44 37.16 2.58 -11.04
N PHE A 45 36.95 1.43 -10.39
CA PHE A 45 35.60 0.93 -10.13
C PHE A 45 34.76 1.95 -9.37
N LEU A 46 33.59 2.30 -9.92
CA LEU A 46 32.70 3.36 -9.45
C LEU A 46 32.41 3.25 -7.95
N TRP A 47 32.21 2.03 -7.46
CA TRP A 47 31.84 1.75 -6.08
C TRP A 47 33.01 1.71 -5.09
N ASN A 48 34.25 1.82 -5.58
CA ASN A 48 35.41 2.07 -4.72
C ASN A 48 35.57 3.56 -4.36
N SER A 49 34.81 4.46 -5.02
CA SER A 49 34.87 5.89 -4.72
C SER A 49 34.19 6.21 -3.39
N PRO A 50 34.86 6.89 -2.44
CA PRO A 50 34.20 7.31 -1.19
C PRO A 50 33.03 8.26 -1.43
N MET A 51 33.05 9.03 -2.54
CA MET A 51 31.98 9.96 -2.89
C MET A 51 30.61 9.27 -3.06
N MET A 52 30.65 7.98 -3.35
CA MET A 52 29.47 7.15 -3.49
C MET A 52 28.86 6.84 -2.10
N LEU A 53 29.65 6.78 -1.04
CA LEU A 53 29.17 6.45 0.30
C LEU A 53 28.67 7.67 1.11
N HIS A 54 28.87 8.89 0.62
CA HIS A 54 28.53 10.13 1.32
C HIS A 54 27.26 10.79 0.78
N GLY A 55 26.63 11.63 1.59
CA GLY A 55 25.55 12.50 1.13
C GLY A 55 26.08 13.56 0.17
N TRP A 56 25.32 13.87 -0.87
CA TRP A 56 25.64 14.93 -1.83
C TRP A 56 25.00 16.28 -1.46
N ASP A 57 24.07 16.29 -0.51
CA ASP A 57 23.46 17.47 0.09
C ASP A 57 23.14 17.21 1.57
N ASN A 58 22.62 18.21 2.28
CA ASN A 58 22.33 18.09 3.71
C ASN A 58 21.26 17.02 4.02
N ALA A 59 20.32 16.75 3.11
CA ALA A 59 19.23 15.81 3.34
C ALA A 59 19.68 14.36 3.14
N SER A 60 20.44 14.09 2.08
CA SER A 60 21.07 12.79 1.83
C SER A 60 22.17 12.51 2.85
N GLN A 61 22.92 13.53 3.31
CA GLN A 61 23.89 13.36 4.40
C GLN A 61 23.20 12.98 5.71
N LEU A 62 22.02 13.56 5.99
CA LEU A 62 21.23 13.17 7.14
C LEU A 62 20.80 11.69 7.09
N ILE A 63 20.53 11.13 5.91
CA ILE A 63 20.31 9.69 5.75
C ILE A 63 21.58 8.91 6.05
N VAL A 64 22.74 9.35 5.55
CA VAL A 64 24.03 8.71 5.87
C VAL A 64 24.27 8.65 7.37
N ASP A 65 24.00 9.75 8.06
CA ASP A 65 24.23 9.88 9.49
C ASP A 65 23.19 9.10 10.34
N SER A 66 21.98 8.90 9.82
CA SER A 66 20.87 8.26 10.56
C SER A 66 20.72 6.77 10.26
N VAL A 67 20.89 6.36 9.01
CA VAL A 67 20.67 4.99 8.52
C VAL A 67 22.00 4.29 8.23
N GLY A 68 22.88 4.97 7.50
CA GLY A 68 24.17 4.44 7.06
C GLY A 68 24.50 4.89 5.63
N PRO A 69 25.72 4.60 5.15
CA PRO A 69 26.14 4.97 3.81
C PRO A 69 25.13 4.55 2.74
N LEU A 70 24.74 5.47 1.84
CA LEU A 70 23.56 5.30 0.96
C LEU A 70 23.58 4.01 0.13
N TYR A 71 24.76 3.46 -0.18
CA TYR A 71 24.93 2.29 -1.03
C TYR A 71 25.18 0.99 -0.27
N THR A 72 25.17 1.05 1.07
CA THR A 72 25.24 -0.12 1.95
C THR A 72 23.92 -0.36 2.68
N ILE A 73 22.90 0.48 2.44
CA ILE A 73 21.58 0.27 3.01
C ILE A 73 20.87 -0.83 2.21
N ASP A 74 20.51 -1.92 2.89
CA ASP A 74 19.72 -3.01 2.35
C ASP A 74 18.22 -2.76 2.52
N MET A 75 17.40 -3.29 1.60
CA MET A 75 15.94 -3.29 1.72
C MET A 75 15.40 -4.70 1.83
N TYR A 76 14.64 -4.97 2.90
CA TYR A 76 13.93 -6.23 3.08
C TYR A 76 12.44 -5.97 3.16
N LEU A 77 11.67 -6.56 2.25
CA LEU A 77 10.22 -6.55 2.40
C LEU A 77 9.84 -7.36 3.64
N LEU A 78 9.10 -6.72 4.54
CA LEU A 78 8.54 -7.40 5.70
C LEU A 78 7.26 -8.17 5.34
N PRO A 79 7.09 -9.39 5.86
CA PRO A 79 5.83 -10.11 5.73
C PRO A 79 4.77 -9.49 6.66
N LEU A 80 3.49 -9.65 6.29
CA LEU A 80 2.38 -9.30 7.16
C LEU A 80 2.45 -10.14 8.47
N PRO A 81 2.41 -9.51 9.67
CA PRO A 81 2.32 -10.23 10.92
C PRO A 81 1.09 -11.14 10.95
N SER A 82 1.24 -12.38 11.45
CA SER A 82 0.13 -13.34 11.48
C SER A 82 -1.07 -12.83 12.28
N ALA A 83 -0.84 -12.05 13.34
CA ALA A 83 -1.90 -11.42 14.12
C ALA A 83 -2.69 -10.40 13.30
N LEU A 84 -2.01 -9.59 12.45
CA LEU A 84 -2.65 -8.60 11.60
C LEU A 84 -3.53 -9.28 10.55
N VAL A 85 -3.02 -10.35 9.94
CA VAL A 85 -3.78 -11.18 8.99
C VAL A 85 -5.02 -11.78 9.64
N GLN A 86 -4.90 -12.32 10.86
CA GLN A 86 -6.03 -12.84 11.63
C GLN A 86 -7.08 -11.76 11.92
N LEU A 87 -6.64 -10.57 12.34
CA LEU A 87 -7.54 -9.45 12.62
C LEU A 87 -8.32 -9.02 11.38
N ALA A 88 -7.63 -8.92 10.23
CA ALA A 88 -8.26 -8.60 8.97
C ALA A 88 -9.26 -9.69 8.53
N HIS A 89 -8.93 -10.98 8.70
CA HIS A 89 -9.87 -12.06 8.42
C HIS A 89 -11.13 -11.99 9.28
N VAL A 90 -10.98 -11.74 10.59
CA VAL A 90 -12.13 -11.56 11.50
C VAL A 90 -13.01 -10.40 11.02
N PHE A 91 -12.38 -9.27 10.68
CA PHE A 91 -13.06 -8.11 10.13
C PHE A 91 -13.82 -8.42 8.83
N SER A 92 -13.13 -8.96 7.83
CA SER A 92 -13.70 -9.25 6.51
C SER A 92 -14.83 -10.28 6.58
N ASN A 93 -14.65 -11.35 7.36
CA ASN A 93 -15.68 -12.38 7.50
C ASN A 93 -16.95 -11.81 8.13
N ARG A 94 -16.81 -11.00 9.19
CA ARG A 94 -17.95 -10.40 9.88
C ARG A 94 -18.62 -9.30 9.05
N LEU A 95 -17.84 -8.52 8.31
CA LEU A 95 -18.37 -7.54 7.35
C LEU A 95 -19.22 -8.25 6.27
N LEU A 96 -18.72 -9.34 5.70
CA LEU A 96 -19.44 -10.14 4.72
C LEU A 96 -20.69 -10.78 5.34
N GLU A 97 -20.59 -11.37 6.53
CA GLU A 97 -21.73 -11.96 7.22
C GLU A 97 -22.89 -10.95 7.38
N MET A 98 -22.59 -9.75 7.87
CA MET A 98 -23.60 -8.70 8.05
C MET A 98 -24.19 -8.17 6.74
N GLN A 99 -23.42 -8.22 5.64
CA GLN A 99 -23.94 -7.90 4.31
C GLN A 99 -24.89 -9.00 3.79
N TRP A 100 -24.56 -10.27 4.05
CA TRP A 100 -25.31 -11.42 3.53
C TRP A 100 -26.61 -11.69 4.29
N THR A 101 -26.69 -11.32 5.57
CA THR A 101 -27.93 -11.46 6.36
C THR A 101 -29.04 -10.51 5.93
N ASN A 102 -28.81 -9.63 4.95
CA ASN A 102 -29.80 -8.71 4.35
C ASN A 102 -30.59 -7.89 5.39
N ASP A 103 -29.94 -7.49 6.48
CA ASP A 103 -30.50 -6.45 7.33
C ASP A 103 -30.46 -5.13 6.55
N ASN A 104 -31.63 -4.71 6.05
CA ASN A 104 -31.79 -3.48 5.28
C ASN A 104 -31.20 -2.25 6.01
N ASN A 105 -31.17 -2.27 7.35
CA ASN A 105 -30.56 -1.20 8.14
C ASN A 105 -29.02 -1.26 8.08
N ALA A 106 -28.42 -2.45 8.11
CA ALA A 106 -26.96 -2.61 8.03
C ALA A 106 -26.44 -2.20 6.64
N VAL A 107 -27.13 -2.61 5.57
CA VAL A 107 -26.74 -2.25 4.20
C VAL A 107 -26.90 -0.75 3.94
N SER A 108 -28.00 -0.14 4.39
CA SER A 108 -28.20 1.31 4.25
C SER A 108 -27.19 2.12 5.06
N THR A 109 -26.86 1.68 6.29
CA THR A 109 -25.81 2.31 7.12
C THR A 109 -24.44 2.16 6.48
N LEU A 110 -24.12 1.01 5.89
CA LEU A 110 -22.86 0.83 5.17
C LEU A 110 -22.75 1.78 3.97
N ASN A 111 -23.83 1.94 3.21
CA ASN A 111 -23.87 2.79 2.03
C ASN A 111 -23.82 4.29 2.36
N SER A 112 -24.20 4.69 3.57
CA SER A 112 -24.10 6.10 4.02
C SER A 112 -22.69 6.49 4.48
N ILE A 113 -21.77 5.53 4.61
CA ILE A 113 -20.37 5.82 4.93
C ILE A 113 -19.64 6.24 3.64
N ASN A 114 -19.18 7.48 3.61
CA ASN A 114 -18.37 8.01 2.54
C ASN A 114 -16.87 7.85 2.86
N PRO A 115 -16.02 7.63 1.83
CA PRO A 115 -14.57 7.77 2.00
C PRO A 115 -14.20 9.16 2.51
N ILE A 116 -13.15 9.24 3.31
CA ILE A 116 -12.64 10.48 3.89
C ILE A 116 -11.19 10.64 3.45
N GLU A 117 -10.80 11.83 3.00
CA GLU A 117 -9.40 12.18 2.79
C GLU A 117 -8.98 13.19 3.86
N ILE A 118 -7.94 12.85 4.62
CA ILE A 118 -7.46 13.65 5.74
C ILE A 118 -6.12 14.28 5.33
N ARG A 119 -6.02 15.60 5.50
CA ARG A 119 -4.75 16.33 5.41
C ARG A 119 -4.25 16.63 6.81
N LEU A 120 -3.31 15.84 7.30
CA LEU A 120 -2.80 15.95 8.67
C LEU A 120 -2.07 17.30 8.86
N PRO A 121 -2.59 18.24 9.68
CA PRO A 121 -1.88 19.49 9.96
C PRO A 121 -0.88 19.32 11.11
N ARG A 122 -0.98 18.21 11.86
CA ARG A 122 -0.14 17.92 13.02
C ARG A 122 0.08 16.42 13.18
N ILE A 123 1.29 16.08 13.57
CA ILE A 123 1.72 14.75 14.02
C ILE A 123 2.51 15.01 15.30
N GLN A 124 2.14 14.41 16.42
CA GLN A 124 2.91 14.55 17.66
C GLN A 124 4.16 13.65 17.60
N PRO A 125 5.32 14.06 18.13
CA PRO A 125 5.57 15.32 18.83
C PRO A 125 5.92 16.50 17.89
N TRP A 126 6.02 16.26 16.57
CA TRP A 126 6.51 17.23 15.60
C TRP A 126 5.68 18.53 15.59
N SER A 127 4.40 18.46 15.94
CA SER A 127 3.51 19.61 15.99
C SER A 127 3.90 20.69 17.00
N SER A 128 4.59 20.31 18.08
CA SER A 128 5.13 21.29 19.03
C SER A 128 6.26 22.13 18.41
N LEU A 129 6.90 21.60 17.36
CA LEU A 129 7.99 22.21 16.63
C LEU A 129 7.56 22.75 15.26
N SER A 130 6.33 22.47 14.79
CA SER A 130 5.97 22.67 13.37
C SER A 130 6.04 24.11 12.88
N LYS A 131 5.94 25.11 13.76
CA LYS A 131 6.15 26.52 13.40
C LYS A 131 7.60 26.83 13.03
N ASP A 132 8.52 26.12 13.63
CA ASP A 132 9.96 26.29 13.44
C ASP A 132 10.53 25.26 12.46
N LEU A 133 9.69 24.41 11.87
CA LEU A 133 10.10 23.38 10.92
C LEU A 133 9.64 23.71 9.50
N THR A 134 10.47 23.33 8.54
CA THR A 134 10.07 23.07 7.15
C THR A 134 10.44 21.65 6.78
N PHE A 135 9.75 21.07 5.81
CA PHE A 135 9.96 19.67 5.38
C PHE A 135 10.62 19.65 4.01
N ILE A 136 11.58 18.75 3.82
CA ILE A 136 12.27 18.53 2.54
C ILE A 136 11.72 17.28 1.87
N SER A 137 11.60 16.17 2.60
CA SER A 137 11.14 14.88 2.06
C SER A 137 10.50 14.00 3.13
N GLY A 138 9.59 13.12 2.73
CA GLY A 138 9.08 12.02 3.57
C GLY A 138 9.64 10.64 3.17
N SER A 139 10.68 10.60 2.33
CA SER A 139 11.19 9.39 1.68
C SER A 139 12.71 9.28 1.78
N LEU A 140 13.21 8.10 2.15
CA LEU A 140 14.65 7.77 2.05
C LEU A 140 15.12 7.64 0.60
N LEU A 141 14.21 7.38 -0.34
CA LEU A 141 14.52 7.19 -1.76
C LEU A 141 14.58 8.51 -2.54
N CYS A 142 13.94 9.55 -2.01
CA CYS A 142 13.89 10.89 -2.59
C CYS A 142 14.35 11.93 -1.56
N PRO A 143 15.63 11.92 -1.12
CA PRO A 143 16.08 12.82 -0.06
C PRO A 143 16.11 14.29 -0.48
N SER A 144 16.33 14.56 -1.75
CA SER A 144 16.80 15.86 -2.25
C SER A 144 15.72 16.62 -3.00
N PHE A 145 15.44 17.85 -2.56
CA PHE A 145 14.58 18.81 -3.24
C PHE A 145 15.14 20.23 -3.10
N ASP A 146 14.94 21.06 -4.14
CA ASP A 146 15.41 22.46 -4.16
C ASP A 146 14.61 23.39 -3.25
N GLN A 147 13.46 22.94 -2.75
CA GLN A 147 12.52 23.72 -1.95
C GLN A 147 12.12 22.97 -0.68
N THR A 148 11.59 23.72 0.28
CA THR A 148 11.04 23.17 1.52
C THR A 148 9.56 23.49 1.65
N THR A 149 8.78 22.63 2.29
CA THR A 149 7.33 22.78 2.46
C THR A 149 6.93 23.05 3.91
N ASP A 150 5.74 23.65 4.08
CA ASP A 150 5.14 23.92 5.39
C ASP A 150 4.16 22.81 5.83
N PHE A 151 4.10 21.73 5.05
CA PHE A 151 3.24 20.58 5.26
C PHE A 151 4.07 19.30 5.20
N PHE A 152 3.62 18.27 5.92
CA PHE A 152 4.22 16.95 5.86
C PHE A 152 4.13 16.38 4.46
N LEU A 153 5.21 15.73 4.02
CA LEU A 153 5.34 15.14 2.70
C LEU A 153 4.98 13.67 2.75
N ARG A 154 4.46 13.16 1.64
CA ARG A 154 4.12 11.75 1.50
C ARG A 154 5.33 10.86 1.82
N GLU A 155 5.01 9.63 2.18
CA GLU A 155 5.95 8.56 2.50
C GLU A 155 6.74 8.13 1.25
N TRP A 156 7.65 7.19 1.43
CA TRP A 156 8.37 6.60 0.31
C TRP A 156 7.47 5.74 -0.58
N GLY A 157 7.86 5.54 -1.82
CA GLY A 157 7.29 4.52 -2.70
C GLY A 157 8.26 4.18 -3.81
N PHE A 158 8.19 2.94 -4.30
CA PHE A 158 9.17 2.47 -5.27
C PHE A 158 9.02 3.12 -6.66
N ASP A 159 7.80 3.54 -7.02
CA ASP A 159 7.49 4.22 -8.28
C ASP A 159 7.62 5.75 -8.19
N ASP A 160 8.15 6.27 -7.08
CA ASP A 160 8.42 7.70 -6.95
C ASP A 160 9.58 8.12 -7.86
N THR A 161 9.36 9.17 -8.65
CA THR A 161 10.37 9.73 -9.55
C THR A 161 11.15 10.89 -8.94
N CYS A 162 10.80 11.27 -7.70
CA CYS A 162 11.39 12.40 -6.99
C CYS A 162 11.26 13.73 -7.74
N ASP A 163 10.22 13.90 -8.54
CA ASP A 163 10.00 15.09 -9.38
C ASP A 163 9.25 16.21 -8.65
N SER A 164 8.51 15.86 -7.59
CA SER A 164 7.59 16.77 -6.92
C SER A 164 7.43 16.43 -5.43
N GLN A 165 7.31 17.49 -4.63
CA GLN A 165 7.00 17.41 -3.20
C GLN A 165 5.48 17.30 -3.02
N ILE A 166 5.00 16.09 -2.75
CA ILE A 166 3.56 15.80 -2.64
C ILE A 166 3.14 15.77 -1.15
N PRO A 167 2.05 16.46 -0.76
CA PRO A 167 1.55 16.43 0.61
C PRO A 167 1.21 15.02 1.09
N LEU A 168 1.44 14.74 2.38
CA LEU A 168 0.95 13.56 3.06
C LEU A 168 -0.57 13.63 3.17
N LEU A 169 -1.26 12.79 2.40
CA LEU A 169 -2.71 12.67 2.40
C LEU A 169 -3.12 11.25 2.82
N MET A 170 -4.09 11.17 3.71
CA MET A 170 -4.62 9.90 4.22
C MET A 170 -6.03 9.67 3.69
N ALA A 171 -6.12 8.88 2.63
CA ALA A 171 -7.39 8.46 2.05
C ALA A 171 -7.93 7.20 2.75
N LEU A 172 -8.96 7.37 3.58
CA LEU A 172 -9.68 6.29 4.23
C LEU A 172 -10.84 5.85 3.33
N SER A 173 -10.68 4.68 2.73
CA SER A 173 -11.80 3.98 2.08
C SER A 173 -12.88 3.63 3.11
N ARG A 174 -14.09 3.30 2.64
CA ARG A 174 -15.17 2.82 3.52
C ARG A 174 -14.74 1.64 4.39
N GLN A 175 -14.01 0.68 3.81
CA GLN A 175 -13.60 -0.53 4.53
C GLN A 175 -12.49 -0.24 5.54
N SER A 176 -11.50 0.55 5.15
CA SER A 176 -10.40 0.91 6.04
C SER A 176 -10.85 1.84 7.17
N LEU A 177 -11.84 2.71 6.92
CA LEU A 177 -12.51 3.50 7.95
C LEU A 177 -13.24 2.61 8.96
N LEU A 178 -13.98 1.61 8.49
CA LEU A 178 -14.65 0.64 9.35
C LEU A 178 -13.65 -0.20 10.15
N PHE A 179 -12.53 -0.59 9.55
CA PHE A 179 -11.47 -1.31 10.23
C PHE A 179 -10.83 -0.47 11.34
N ALA A 180 -10.47 0.78 11.05
CA ALA A 180 -9.95 1.72 12.05
C ALA A 180 -10.98 1.96 13.18
N MET A 181 -12.26 2.11 12.84
CA MET A 181 -13.35 2.25 13.82
C MET A 181 -13.51 1.00 14.70
N LEU A 182 -13.40 -0.21 14.13
CA LEU A 182 -13.42 -1.46 14.90
C LEU A 182 -12.33 -1.47 15.96
N VAL A 183 -11.11 -1.10 15.57
CA VAL A 183 -9.97 -1.07 16.48
C VAL A 183 -10.15 -0.03 17.57
N SER A 184 -10.55 1.19 17.22
CA SER A 184 -10.79 2.24 18.21
C SER A 184 -11.95 1.96 19.17
N MET A 185 -12.91 1.13 18.78
CA MET A 185 -13.97 0.65 19.68
C MET A 185 -13.55 -0.57 20.50
N ALA A 186 -12.55 -1.32 20.04
CA ALA A 186 -11.95 -2.42 20.79
C ALA A 186 -10.95 -1.93 21.85
N ASP A 187 -10.41 -0.73 21.68
CA ASP A 187 -9.55 -0.07 22.66
C ASP A 187 -10.32 1.02 23.45
N PRO A 188 -10.62 0.81 24.75
CA PRO A 188 -11.36 1.76 25.56
C PRO A 188 -10.72 3.16 25.64
N ASP A 189 -9.39 3.24 25.54
CA ASP A 189 -8.64 4.48 25.70
C ASP A 189 -8.58 5.29 24.39
N ALA A 190 -8.74 4.62 23.23
CA ALA A 190 -8.68 5.24 21.90
C ALA A 190 -10.00 5.90 21.45
N ALA A 191 -11.14 5.54 22.04
CA ALA A 191 -12.46 5.95 21.55
C ALA A 191 -12.80 7.45 21.73
N SER A 192 -11.99 8.20 22.50
CA SER A 192 -12.27 9.59 22.91
C SER A 192 -11.76 10.67 21.94
N SER A 193 -10.82 10.36 21.05
CA SER A 193 -10.13 11.33 20.17
C SER A 193 -10.73 11.48 18.75
N LEU A 194 -11.61 10.55 18.35
CA LEU A 194 -12.13 10.43 16.98
C LEU A 194 -12.82 11.67 16.39
N PRO A 195 -13.60 12.48 17.15
CA PRO A 195 -14.29 13.63 16.57
C PRO A 195 -13.36 14.70 15.99
N SER A 196 -12.13 14.81 16.50
CA SER A 196 -11.17 15.86 16.09
C SER A 196 -10.56 15.65 14.71
N ILE A 197 -10.71 14.45 14.13
CA ILE A 197 -10.21 14.13 12.79
C ILE A 197 -10.95 14.94 11.72
N CYS A 198 -12.24 15.22 11.94
CA CYS A 198 -13.05 15.95 10.97
C CYS A 198 -12.70 17.43 10.84
N ASP A 199 -11.86 17.97 11.74
CA ASP A 199 -11.31 19.31 11.61
C ASP A 199 -10.28 19.41 10.46
N TRP A 200 -9.83 18.28 9.92
CA TRP A 200 -8.70 18.17 8.97
C TRP A 200 -9.12 17.63 7.60
N VAL A 201 -10.41 17.72 7.32
CA VAL A 201 -11.06 17.26 6.09
C VAL A 201 -11.79 18.46 5.50
N ASP A 202 -11.87 18.55 4.17
CA ASP A 202 -12.54 19.66 3.49
C ASP A 202 -14.04 19.75 3.85
N ASP A 203 -14.73 18.61 3.94
CA ASP A 203 -16.13 18.52 4.38
C ASP A 203 -16.24 17.84 5.76
N GLY A 204 -16.04 18.65 6.81
CA GLY A 204 -16.14 18.19 8.19
C GLY A 204 -17.53 17.64 8.56
N ALA A 205 -18.60 18.14 7.94
CA ALA A 205 -19.96 17.65 8.19
C ALA A 205 -20.16 16.23 7.62
N ALA A 206 -19.73 15.99 6.38
CA ALA A 206 -19.75 14.67 5.77
C ALA A 206 -18.81 13.68 6.49
N CYS A 207 -17.66 14.16 6.99
CA CYS A 207 -16.77 13.38 7.84
C CYS A 207 -17.48 12.92 9.12
N HIS A 208 -18.13 13.84 9.86
CA HIS A 208 -18.85 13.49 11.08
C HIS A 208 -19.97 12.48 10.82
N GLN A 209 -20.74 12.65 9.74
CA GLN A 209 -21.77 11.70 9.35
C GLN A 209 -21.19 10.32 9.06
N SER A 210 -20.06 10.24 8.35
CA SER A 210 -19.39 8.99 8.01
C SER A 210 -18.80 8.30 9.25
N LEU A 211 -18.18 9.05 10.16
CA LEU A 211 -17.70 8.52 11.45
C LEU A 211 -18.85 8.00 12.32
N GLN A 212 -19.97 8.72 12.37
CA GLN A 212 -21.14 8.29 13.14
C GLN A 212 -21.76 7.02 12.53
N ALA A 213 -21.93 6.96 11.21
CA ALA A 213 -22.43 5.78 10.52
C ALA A 213 -21.49 4.58 10.72
N ALA A 214 -20.18 4.78 10.63
CA ALA A 214 -19.18 3.73 10.90
C ALA A 214 -19.28 3.22 12.35
N ARG A 215 -19.42 4.12 13.34
CA ARG A 215 -19.57 3.74 14.75
C ARG A 215 -20.86 2.94 14.99
N ILE A 216 -21.97 3.35 14.39
CA ILE A 216 -23.24 2.61 14.49
C ILE A 216 -23.10 1.22 13.87
N PHE A 217 -22.48 1.12 12.70
CA PHE A 217 -22.25 -0.16 12.03
C PHE A 217 -21.37 -1.10 12.87
N ILE A 218 -20.23 -0.60 13.37
CA ILE A 218 -19.30 -1.37 14.20
C ILE A 218 -19.89 -1.73 15.58
N SER A 219 -20.88 -1.00 16.10
CA SER A 219 -21.54 -1.40 17.35
C SER A 219 -22.22 -2.79 17.25
N GLN A 220 -22.51 -3.26 16.03
CA GLN A 220 -23.13 -4.56 15.75
C GLN A 220 -22.10 -5.69 15.53
N PHE A 221 -20.79 -5.38 15.54
CA PHE A 221 -19.72 -6.35 15.29
C PHE A 221 -19.56 -7.38 16.41
N GLY A 222 -19.94 -7.04 17.65
CA GLY A 222 -19.81 -7.92 18.82
C GLY A 222 -18.37 -8.00 19.34
N ILE A 223 -17.82 -6.87 19.79
CA ILE A 223 -16.45 -6.79 20.33
C ILE A 223 -16.37 -7.56 21.65
N ASN A 224 -15.47 -8.55 21.72
CA ASN A 224 -15.22 -9.39 22.89
C ASN A 224 -13.74 -9.31 23.32
N GLN A 225 -13.40 -9.91 24.47
CA GLN A 225 -12.03 -9.87 25.01
C GLN A 225 -11.00 -10.43 24.02
N THR A 226 -11.33 -11.50 23.29
CA THR A 226 -10.43 -12.11 22.31
C THR A 226 -10.06 -11.14 21.18
N LEU A 227 -11.03 -10.38 20.67
CA LEU A 227 -10.77 -9.36 19.65
C LEU A 227 -9.92 -8.21 20.21
N GLN A 228 -10.18 -7.79 21.46
CA GLN A 228 -9.39 -6.75 22.12
C GLN A 228 -7.93 -7.19 22.32
N ASP A 229 -7.69 -8.43 22.74
CA ASP A 229 -6.36 -8.99 22.91
C ASP A 229 -5.63 -9.14 21.57
N LEU A 230 -6.37 -9.48 20.51
CA LEU A 230 -5.82 -9.54 19.15
C LEU A 230 -5.39 -8.15 18.67
N VAL A 231 -6.21 -7.11 18.88
CA VAL A 231 -5.85 -5.72 18.55
C VAL A 231 -4.57 -5.28 19.26
N LYS A 232 -4.45 -5.56 20.56
CA LYS A 232 -3.22 -5.28 21.33
C LYS A 232 -2.01 -6.02 20.80
N THR A 233 -2.19 -7.29 20.42
CA THR A 233 -1.13 -8.10 19.83
C THR A 233 -0.65 -7.48 18.51
N VAL A 234 -1.58 -7.06 17.65
CA VAL A 234 -1.24 -6.40 16.39
C VAL A 234 -0.46 -5.11 16.67
N ALA A 235 -0.97 -4.23 17.54
CA ALA A 235 -0.32 -2.98 17.89
C ALA A 235 1.13 -3.18 18.37
N ASN A 236 1.38 -4.23 19.17
CA ASN A 236 2.73 -4.58 19.63
C ASN A 236 3.61 -5.13 18.50
N THR A 237 3.07 -5.97 17.62
CA THR A 237 3.85 -6.54 16.50
C THR A 237 4.16 -5.53 15.39
N THR A 238 3.42 -4.43 15.31
CA THR A 238 3.58 -3.38 14.31
C THR A 238 4.18 -2.09 14.89
N SER A 239 4.62 -2.10 16.15
CA SER A 239 5.07 -0.89 16.84
C SER A 239 6.36 -0.29 16.27
N THR A 240 7.14 -1.08 15.51
CA THR A 240 8.37 -0.64 14.85
C THR A 240 8.12 0.03 13.50
N ILE A 241 6.89 -0.05 12.96
CA ILE A 241 6.56 0.51 11.66
C ILE A 241 6.36 2.02 11.79
N GLU A 242 7.12 2.77 11.00
CA GLU A 242 7.20 4.22 11.10
C GLU A 242 6.94 4.91 9.75
N ILE A 243 6.62 6.19 9.85
CA ILE A 243 6.83 7.16 8.78
C ILE A 243 7.94 8.13 9.20
N ILE A 244 8.60 8.74 8.22
CA ILE A 244 9.68 9.69 8.47
C ILE A 244 9.41 11.03 7.81
N GLN A 245 10.10 12.07 8.28
CA GLN A 245 10.26 13.33 7.57
C GLN A 245 11.70 13.82 7.72
N LEU A 246 12.33 14.18 6.61
CA LEU A 246 13.55 14.99 6.58
C LEU A 246 13.12 16.45 6.67
N ALA A 247 13.47 17.12 7.75
CA ALA A 247 13.06 18.48 8.03
C ALA A 247 14.26 19.41 8.23
N LEU A 248 14.00 20.72 8.18
CA LEU A 248 14.93 21.77 8.55
C LEU A 248 14.32 22.59 9.67
N ASN A 249 15.15 22.93 10.66
CA ASN A 249 14.79 23.95 11.63
C ASN A 249 15.01 25.33 11.00
N ARG A 250 13.94 26.11 10.87
CA ARG A 250 13.97 27.48 10.31
C ARG A 250 14.87 28.43 11.08
N THR A 251 15.03 28.20 12.39
CA THR A 251 15.76 29.09 13.29
C THR A 251 17.24 28.75 13.33
N SER A 252 17.59 27.47 13.50
CA SER A 252 18.99 27.04 13.58
C SER A 252 19.62 26.69 12.24
N GLY A 253 18.81 26.31 11.25
CA GLY A 253 19.28 25.77 9.96
C GLY A 253 19.63 24.28 10.01
N ASP A 254 19.43 23.61 11.15
CA ASP A 254 19.77 22.19 11.32
C ASP A 254 18.83 21.29 10.53
N THR A 255 19.38 20.25 9.90
CA THR A 255 18.61 19.14 9.35
C THR A 255 18.19 18.18 10.45
N LEU A 256 16.96 17.69 10.37
CA LEU A 256 16.34 16.83 11.38
C LEU A 256 15.73 15.59 10.73
N PHE A 257 16.08 14.43 11.27
CA PHE A 257 15.48 13.15 10.89
C PHE A 257 14.32 12.83 11.84
N LEU A 258 13.11 13.17 11.43
CA LEU A 258 11.91 13.01 12.24
C LEU A 258 11.28 11.64 11.98
N ARG A 259 10.89 10.96 13.06
CA ARG A 259 10.25 9.62 13.02
C ARG A 259 8.94 9.61 13.79
N HIS A 260 7.99 8.83 13.30
CA HIS A 260 6.71 8.64 13.96
C HIS A 260 6.16 7.23 13.70
N ALA A 261 6.02 6.44 14.77
CA ALA A 261 5.40 5.12 14.70
C ALA A 261 3.91 5.22 14.36
N ILE A 262 3.45 4.39 13.42
CA ILE A 262 2.08 4.50 12.91
C ILE A 262 1.03 4.09 13.94
N THR A 263 1.39 3.22 14.89
CA THR A 263 0.52 2.80 16.01
C THR A 263 0.88 3.47 17.33
N ASN A 264 1.47 4.68 17.30
CA ASN A 264 1.84 5.41 18.51
C ASN A 264 0.62 5.85 19.34
N THR A 265 0.43 5.25 20.51
CA THR A 265 -0.72 5.52 21.39
C THR A 265 -0.71 6.91 22.02
N THR A 266 0.44 7.59 22.05
CA THR A 266 0.55 8.98 22.53
C THR A 266 -0.02 10.01 21.55
N ASP A 267 -0.17 9.62 20.27
CA ASP A 267 -0.92 10.38 19.27
C ASP A 267 -2.14 9.57 18.82
N PRO A 268 -3.24 9.57 19.60
CA PRO A 268 -4.41 8.75 19.29
C PRO A 268 -5.11 9.19 18.00
N THR A 269 -4.82 10.40 17.49
CA THR A 269 -5.38 10.87 16.22
C THR A 269 -4.61 10.28 15.05
N PHE A 270 -3.27 10.28 15.13
CA PHE A 270 -2.45 9.59 14.15
C PHE A 270 -2.63 8.07 14.23
N ALA A 271 -2.71 7.48 15.42
CA ALA A 271 -2.92 6.05 15.60
C ALA A 271 -4.19 5.55 14.88
N PHE A 272 -5.27 6.33 14.88
CA PHE A 272 -6.48 6.01 14.13
C PHE A 272 -6.21 5.83 12.63
N VAL A 273 -5.52 6.80 12.01
CA VAL A 273 -5.14 6.69 10.60
C VAL A 273 -4.01 5.68 10.38
N GLY A 274 -3.21 5.38 11.41
CA GLY A 274 -2.26 4.27 11.49
C GLY A 274 -2.90 2.91 11.23
N TRP A 275 -4.10 2.66 11.76
CA TRP A 275 -4.84 1.44 11.47
C TRP A 275 -5.33 1.36 10.02
N ASN A 276 -5.55 2.51 9.36
CA ASN A 276 -5.80 2.53 7.92
C ASN A 276 -4.55 2.07 7.14
N TYR A 277 -3.35 2.52 7.51
CA TYR A 277 -2.11 2.04 6.90
C TYR A 277 -1.97 0.52 6.97
N LEU A 278 -2.19 -0.05 8.16
CA LEU A 278 -2.09 -1.50 8.37
C LEU A 278 -3.12 -2.27 7.55
N PHE A 279 -4.35 -1.75 7.43
CA PHE A 279 -5.37 -2.36 6.60
C PHE A 279 -5.03 -2.28 5.11
N ASP A 280 -4.57 -1.12 4.64
CA ASP A 280 -4.09 -0.95 3.25
C ASP A 280 -2.91 -1.89 2.93
N TRP A 281 -2.02 -2.14 3.91
CA TRP A 281 -0.94 -3.12 3.77
C TRP A 281 -1.48 -4.55 3.62
N VAL A 282 -2.49 -4.93 4.40
CA VAL A 282 -3.16 -6.24 4.24
C VAL A 282 -3.82 -6.36 2.86
N GLN A 283 -4.41 -5.28 2.34
CA GLN A 283 -5.03 -5.25 1.01
C GLN A 283 -4.00 -5.27 -0.13
N GLY A 284 -2.71 -5.08 0.17
CA GLY A 284 -1.63 -5.01 -0.81
C GLY A 284 -1.52 -3.66 -1.53
N ASP A 285 -2.24 -2.64 -1.04
CA ASP A 285 -2.19 -1.27 -1.56
C ASP A 285 -0.97 -0.50 -1.02
N ARG A 286 -0.37 -0.99 0.07
CA ARG A 286 0.88 -0.49 0.67
C ARG A 286 1.80 -1.65 0.94
N GLU A 287 3.06 -1.35 1.17
CA GLU A 287 4.04 -2.34 1.65
C GLU A 287 4.91 -1.75 2.76
N VAL A 288 5.54 -2.65 3.52
CA VAL A 288 6.49 -2.28 4.57
C VAL A 288 7.83 -2.86 4.22
N VAL A 289 8.85 -2.00 4.21
CA VAL A 289 10.23 -2.36 3.91
C VAL A 289 11.10 -1.95 5.09
N SER A 290 11.94 -2.88 5.52
CA SER A 290 13.01 -2.66 6.49
C SER A 290 14.24 -2.15 5.74
N PHE A 291 14.60 -0.89 5.99
CA PHE A 291 15.80 -0.23 5.50
C PHE A 291 16.92 -0.46 6.52
N GLN A 292 17.86 -1.34 6.20
CA GLN A 292 18.92 -1.78 7.11
C GLN A 292 20.24 -1.19 6.67
N GLY A 293 20.71 -0.15 7.35
CA GLY A 293 22.04 0.41 7.12
C GLY A 293 23.00 0.08 8.25
N ASP A 294 24.25 0.53 8.09
CA ASP A 294 25.32 0.30 9.06
C ASP A 294 25.12 1.03 10.39
N VAL A 295 24.31 2.09 10.42
CA VAL A 295 24.04 2.90 11.63
C VAL A 295 22.78 2.42 12.33
N ASP A 296 21.68 2.27 11.60
CA ASP A 296 20.39 1.89 12.17
C ASP A 296 19.47 1.21 11.14
N THR A 297 18.36 0.65 11.62
CA THR A 297 17.33 0.00 10.82
C THR A 297 15.97 0.68 11.01
N TYR A 298 15.28 0.94 9.90
CA TYR A 298 13.95 1.55 9.91
C TYR A 298 12.95 0.73 9.12
N ASP A 299 11.86 0.32 9.77
CA ASP A 299 10.73 -0.34 9.11
C ASP A 299 9.75 0.74 8.64
N LEU A 300 9.78 1.07 7.35
CA LEU A 300 8.99 2.17 6.80
C LEU A 300 7.84 1.66 5.95
N ILE A 301 6.67 2.24 6.14
CA ILE A 301 5.49 1.96 5.30
C ILE A 301 5.45 2.89 4.08
N SER A 302 5.14 2.33 2.91
CA SER A 302 5.05 3.08 1.67
C SER A 302 3.80 3.95 1.63
N TYR A 303 3.76 4.92 0.71
CA TYR A 303 2.50 5.54 0.30
C TYR A 303 1.56 4.50 -0.33
N LYS A 304 0.28 4.85 -0.45
CA LYS A 304 -0.72 3.99 -1.11
C LYS A 304 -0.51 3.98 -2.62
N TYR A 305 -0.18 2.81 -3.19
CA TYR A 305 -0.02 2.66 -4.62
C TYR A 305 -1.37 2.77 -5.34
N LEU A 306 -1.39 3.55 -6.42
CA LEU A 306 -2.53 3.54 -7.34
C LEU A 306 -2.37 2.36 -8.28
N LEU A 307 -3.13 1.29 -8.05
CA LEU A 307 -3.19 0.16 -8.98
C LEU A 307 -3.73 0.66 -10.33
N ASN A 308 -2.82 0.96 -11.26
CA ASN A 308 -3.20 1.34 -12.61
C ASN A 308 -3.69 0.08 -13.33
N SER A 309 -5.00 -0.13 -13.37
CA SER A 309 -5.66 -1.26 -14.04
C SER A 309 -5.49 -1.25 -15.56
N ASN A 310 -4.82 -0.23 -16.13
CA ASN A 310 -4.54 -0.08 -17.55
C ASN A 310 -3.19 -0.67 -18.00
N ILE A 311 -2.60 -1.59 -17.23
CA ILE A 311 -1.53 -2.43 -17.78
C ILE A 311 -2.20 -3.37 -18.78
N GLN A 312 -2.11 -3.04 -20.07
CA GLN A 312 -2.51 -3.97 -21.12
C GLN A 312 -1.68 -5.24 -20.97
N PRO A 313 -2.29 -6.40 -20.67
CA PRO A 313 -1.54 -7.63 -20.48
C PRO A 313 -0.81 -7.96 -21.77
N VAL A 314 0.52 -7.89 -21.75
CA VAL A 314 1.33 -8.26 -22.90
C VAL A 314 1.29 -9.78 -22.97
N SER A 315 0.80 -10.34 -24.08
CA SER A 315 0.51 -11.78 -24.23
C SER A 315 1.70 -12.73 -23.97
N ASN A 316 2.92 -12.19 -23.92
CA ASN A 316 4.17 -12.88 -23.64
C ASN A 316 4.61 -12.82 -22.17
N GLU A 317 3.95 -12.05 -21.30
CA GLU A 317 4.35 -11.83 -19.90
C GLU A 317 3.54 -12.65 -18.89
N ILE A 318 2.39 -13.20 -19.28
CA ILE A 318 1.62 -14.10 -18.42
C ILE A 318 2.37 -15.43 -18.31
N SER A 319 2.87 -15.76 -17.11
CA SER A 319 3.46 -17.08 -16.88
C SER A 319 2.44 -18.15 -17.27
N ASN A 320 2.88 -19.16 -18.02
CA ASN A 320 1.99 -20.25 -18.45
C ASN A 320 1.28 -20.92 -17.26
N SER A 321 1.84 -20.85 -16.05
CA SER A 321 1.18 -21.38 -14.84
C SER A 321 0.01 -20.51 -14.39
N ALA A 322 0.13 -19.17 -14.41
CA ALA A 322 -0.97 -18.26 -14.06
C ALA A 322 -2.12 -18.32 -15.07
N ALA A 323 -1.79 -18.43 -16.37
CA ALA A 323 -2.78 -18.64 -17.43
C ALA A 323 -3.51 -19.99 -17.26
N ASN A 324 -2.77 -21.05 -16.91
CA ASN A 324 -3.35 -22.38 -16.66
C ASN A 324 -4.23 -22.39 -15.41
N SER A 325 -3.85 -21.68 -14.33
CA SER A 325 -4.65 -21.55 -13.11
C SER A 325 -5.95 -20.79 -13.36
N LEU A 326 -5.91 -19.69 -14.12
CA LEU A 326 -7.12 -18.96 -14.53
C LEU A 326 -8.00 -19.79 -15.47
N ALA A 327 -7.39 -20.52 -16.41
CA ALA A 327 -8.13 -21.41 -17.31
C ALA A 327 -8.80 -22.56 -16.54
N LEU A 328 -8.13 -23.10 -15.51
CA LEU A 328 -8.71 -24.09 -14.62
C LEU A 328 -9.87 -23.49 -13.82
N ALA A 329 -9.71 -22.30 -13.24
CA ALA A 329 -10.75 -21.62 -12.45
C ALA A 329 -12.00 -21.25 -13.29
N LEU A 330 -11.78 -20.83 -14.54
CA LEU A 330 -12.86 -20.57 -15.50
C LEU A 330 -13.54 -21.86 -15.99
N CYS A 331 -12.78 -22.95 -16.12
CA CYS A 331 -13.35 -24.26 -16.43
C CYS A 331 -14.17 -24.82 -15.27
N THR A 332 -13.68 -24.75 -14.03
CA THR A 332 -14.38 -25.28 -12.85
C THR A 332 -15.63 -24.49 -12.51
N SER A 333 -15.59 -23.16 -12.66
CA SER A 333 -16.77 -22.31 -12.48
C SER A 333 -17.85 -22.52 -13.56
N ARG A 334 -17.49 -22.89 -14.80
CA ARG A 334 -18.51 -23.21 -15.83
C ARG A 334 -18.99 -24.67 -15.78
N PHE A 335 -18.19 -25.59 -15.25
CA PHE A 335 -18.61 -26.97 -15.00
C PHE A 335 -19.70 -27.03 -13.92
N SER A 336 -19.56 -26.26 -12.84
CA SER A 336 -20.55 -26.19 -11.76
C SER A 336 -21.91 -25.63 -12.22
N TRP A 337 -21.91 -24.66 -13.15
CA TRP A 337 -23.15 -24.12 -13.72
C TRP A 337 -23.89 -25.07 -14.68
N ARG A 338 -23.19 -25.98 -15.39
CA ARG A 338 -23.83 -26.89 -16.36
C ARG A 338 -24.16 -28.29 -15.83
N VAL A 339 -23.47 -28.76 -14.79
CA VAL A 339 -23.90 -29.96 -14.03
C VAL A 339 -25.26 -29.71 -13.36
N TRP A 340 -25.53 -28.46 -12.95
CA TRP A 340 -26.83 -28.06 -12.39
C TRP A 340 -27.97 -28.06 -13.42
N LEU A 341 -27.66 -28.00 -14.71
CA LEU A 341 -28.62 -27.96 -15.83
C LEU A 341 -28.65 -29.26 -16.66
N GLY A 342 -28.05 -30.35 -16.17
CA GLY A 342 -28.20 -31.69 -16.75
C GLY A 342 -27.49 -31.93 -18.10
N GLY A 343 -26.50 -31.12 -18.48
CA GLY A 343 -25.75 -31.28 -19.72
C GLY A 343 -24.33 -31.81 -19.51
N SER A 344 -23.88 -32.77 -20.32
CA SER A 344 -22.49 -33.23 -20.35
C SER A 344 -21.58 -32.26 -21.12
N ALA A 345 -20.46 -31.85 -20.53
CA ALA A 345 -19.39 -31.10 -21.20
C ALA A 345 -18.05 -31.83 -21.04
N SER A 346 -17.22 -31.88 -22.09
CA SER A 346 -15.85 -32.37 -22.02
C SER A 346 -14.88 -31.30 -22.49
N CYS A 347 -13.91 -30.92 -21.64
CA CYS A 347 -12.80 -30.06 -22.02
C CYS A 347 -11.65 -30.93 -22.54
N ARG A 348 -11.27 -30.77 -23.82
CA ARG A 348 -10.04 -31.35 -24.38
C ARG A 348 -9.03 -30.22 -24.62
N GLY A 349 -7.94 -30.21 -23.85
CA GLY A 349 -6.76 -29.39 -24.14
C GLY A 349 -5.75 -30.23 -24.93
N SER A 350 -5.31 -29.74 -26.10
CA SER A 350 -4.16 -30.29 -26.82
C SER A 350 -2.90 -29.55 -26.41
N ILE A 351 -1.89 -30.28 -25.94
CA ILE A 351 -0.54 -29.77 -25.68
C ILE A 351 0.14 -29.59 -27.05
N GLY A 352 0.31 -28.34 -27.48
CA GLY A 352 1.02 -28.03 -28.72
C GLY A 352 0.82 -26.58 -29.16
N SER A 353 1.94 -25.87 -29.28
CA SER A 353 2.13 -24.48 -29.71
C SER A 353 1.10 -23.94 -30.72
N LYS A 354 0.59 -22.74 -30.42
CA LYS A 354 -0.42 -21.90 -31.14
C LYS A 354 -1.85 -22.07 -30.63
N LEU A 355 -2.18 -21.29 -29.60
CA LEU A 355 -3.57 -21.02 -29.21
C LEU A 355 -4.23 -20.09 -30.24
N THR A 356 -5.02 -20.67 -31.13
CA THR A 356 -6.15 -19.98 -31.76
C THR A 356 -7.40 -20.62 -31.17
N ALA A 357 -8.11 -19.91 -30.29
CA ALA A 357 -9.36 -20.39 -29.72
C ALA A 357 -10.45 -20.31 -30.81
N ALA A 358 -10.60 -21.38 -31.61
CA ALA A 358 -11.74 -21.54 -32.49
C ALA A 358 -12.84 -22.30 -31.73
N ILE A 359 -13.95 -21.63 -31.45
CA ILE A 359 -15.16 -22.24 -30.88
C ILE A 359 -15.94 -22.87 -32.05
N TYR A 360 -15.98 -24.20 -32.12
CA TYR A 360 -16.90 -24.90 -33.02
C TYR A 360 -18.24 -25.15 -32.32
N PHE A 361 -19.32 -24.61 -32.88
CA PHE A 361 -20.69 -24.99 -32.54
C PHE A 361 -21.21 -25.97 -33.60
N SER A 362 -21.61 -27.17 -33.18
CA SER A 362 -22.51 -28.02 -33.97
C SER A 362 -23.79 -28.24 -33.18
N SER A 363 -24.88 -27.57 -33.55
CA SER A 363 -26.21 -27.88 -33.04
C SER A 363 -27.08 -28.44 -34.18
N THR A 364 -27.29 -29.74 -34.19
CA THR A 364 -28.46 -30.34 -34.85
C THR A 364 -29.59 -30.42 -33.84
N ALA A 365 -30.50 -29.44 -33.87
CA ALA A 365 -31.83 -29.56 -33.28
C ALA A 365 -32.79 -28.57 -33.96
N SER A 366 -33.63 -29.09 -34.84
CA SER A 366 -34.76 -28.38 -35.46
C SER A 366 -35.80 -28.00 -34.41
N LEU A 367 -36.28 -26.76 -34.42
CA LEU A 367 -37.61 -26.41 -33.91
C LEU A 367 -38.19 -25.24 -34.72
N ALA A 368 -39.40 -25.47 -35.21
CA ALA A 368 -40.09 -24.70 -36.22
C ALA A 368 -40.66 -23.37 -35.67
N LEU A 369 -40.57 -22.34 -36.51
CA LEU A 369 -41.28 -21.06 -36.41
C LEU A 369 -42.79 -21.29 -36.64
N HIS A 370 -43.64 -20.75 -35.77
CA HIS A 370 -44.96 -20.23 -36.14
C HIS A 370 -45.24 -18.99 -35.29
N GLY A 371 -45.34 -17.84 -35.96
CA GLY A 371 -45.79 -16.58 -35.38
C GLY A 371 -47.30 -16.40 -35.57
N SER A 372 -47.92 -15.73 -34.62
CA SER A 372 -49.17 -15.01 -34.84
C SER A 372 -49.12 -13.74 -34.01
N ALA A 373 -48.94 -12.62 -34.71
CA ALA A 373 -49.25 -11.30 -34.20
C ALA A 373 -50.78 -11.15 -34.14
N ASP A 374 -51.31 -10.61 -33.05
CA ASP A 374 -52.53 -9.81 -33.13
C ASP A 374 -52.61 -8.79 -31.98
N ARG A 375 -53.16 -7.64 -32.35
CA ARG A 375 -53.24 -6.36 -31.66
C ARG A 375 -54.15 -6.41 -30.42
N PHE A 376 -53.78 -5.72 -29.35
CA PHE A 376 -54.36 -4.42 -28.92
C PHE A 376 -53.50 -3.81 -27.81
#